data_AF-A0A2G7SP03-F1
#
_entry.id   AF-A0A2G7SP03-F1
#
_cell.length_a   1.000
_cell.length_b   1.000
_cell.length_c   1.000
_cell.angle_alpha   90.00
_cell.angle_beta   90.00
_cell.angle_gamma   90.00
#
_symmetry.space_group_name_H-M   'P 1'
#
loop_
_entity.id
_entity.type
_entity.pdbx_description
1 polymer ?
#
loop_
_entity_poly.entity_id
_entity_poly.type
_entity_poly.pdbx_seq_one_letter_code
_entity_poly.pdbx_strand_id
1 'polypeptide(L)'
;MLPSHRFYYLHNFQRALDWIGQRYGDLLDAPEQEFLTRFTQLPQPSQALMVRLLMRRGPWFRAGKLVYEEIPGIAEAAAPLLELGWLDADHPMALEELFALHTKPELLQLFAGAPIHSGLRKAELLQALQPLHEAPRPYAQWQPQGVAAGEAAWRVMVGALCERFRLMFFGNLYQDWSEFVLADLGVFRYEAVAFDAASRAFQSRADVDGYLALQACRAALDEGVEIDALLQQVVGCASGNAWLEQRRAKVLLRIGQACERMQDWERAEQAYAQSRYPGARHRRMRVYERMERFADAMALAQAAQAQPESDEEL
;
A
#
# COMPACT_ATOMS: atom_id res chain seq x y z
N MET A 1 -1.43 -38.41 -9.57
CA MET A 1 -2.54 -37.54 -9.14
C MET A 1 -1.98 -36.55 -8.14
N LEU A 2 -1.92 -35.28 -8.50
CA LEU A 2 -1.39 -34.21 -7.64
C LEU A 2 -2.47 -33.81 -6.61
N PRO A 3 -2.14 -33.64 -5.32
CA PRO A 3 -3.14 -33.41 -4.28
C PRO A 3 -3.84 -32.06 -4.47
N SER A 4 -5.08 -31.95 -3.97
CA SER A 4 -5.93 -30.75 -3.88
C SER A 4 -5.32 -29.54 -3.13
N HIS A 5 -4.02 -29.58 -2.80
CA HIS A 5 -3.33 -28.65 -1.91
C HIS A 5 -2.40 -27.66 -2.65
N ARG A 6 -2.33 -27.65 -3.99
CA ARG A 6 -1.41 -26.73 -4.70
C ARG A 6 -1.98 -25.35 -4.99
N PHE A 7 -3.30 -25.23 -5.11
CA PHE A 7 -4.00 -23.97 -5.43
C PHE A 7 -4.76 -23.37 -4.24
N TYR A 8 -4.41 -23.73 -2.99
CA TYR A 8 -5.12 -23.23 -1.81
C TYR A 8 -5.18 -21.70 -1.76
N TYR A 9 -4.09 -21.01 -2.12
CA TYR A 9 -4.00 -19.56 -2.16
C TYR A 9 -4.97 -18.96 -3.18
N LEU A 10 -5.16 -19.63 -4.32
CA LEU A 10 -6.11 -19.22 -5.35
C LEU A 10 -7.55 -19.40 -4.86
N HIS A 11 -7.88 -20.55 -4.25
CA HIS A 11 -9.22 -20.77 -3.70
C HIS A 11 -9.55 -19.77 -2.57
N ASN A 12 -8.57 -19.44 -1.72
CA ASN A 12 -8.77 -18.47 -0.64
C ASN A 12 -8.99 -17.06 -1.20
N PHE A 13 -8.25 -16.68 -2.25
CA PHE A 13 -8.48 -15.42 -2.94
C PHE A 13 -9.86 -15.36 -3.62
N GLN A 14 -10.27 -16.42 -4.33
CA GLN A 14 -11.60 -16.51 -4.94
C GLN A 14 -12.71 -16.40 -3.90
N ARG A 15 -12.60 -17.11 -2.77
CA ARG A 15 -13.56 -17.00 -1.65
C ARG A 15 -13.65 -15.59 -1.11
N ALA A 16 -12.53 -14.87 -1.01
CA ALA A 16 -12.53 -13.48 -0.59
C ALA A 16 -13.23 -12.57 -1.60
N LEU A 17 -12.96 -12.74 -2.89
CA LEU A 17 -13.63 -11.99 -3.97
C LEU A 17 -15.14 -12.25 -3.99
N ASP A 18 -15.57 -13.49 -3.84
CA ASP A 18 -16.99 -13.86 -3.78
C ASP A 18 -17.68 -13.20 -2.58
N TRP A 19 -17.02 -13.22 -1.41
CA TRP A 19 -17.54 -12.58 -0.21
C TRP A 19 -17.65 -11.06 -0.38
N ILE A 20 -16.65 -10.41 -1.00
CA ILE A 20 -16.69 -8.97 -1.31
C ILE A 20 -17.85 -8.66 -2.27
N GLY A 21 -18.00 -9.43 -3.35
CA GLY A 21 -19.08 -9.24 -4.31
C GLY A 21 -20.47 -9.36 -3.67
N GLN A 22 -20.64 -10.30 -2.73
CA GLN A 22 -21.91 -10.50 -2.01
C GLN A 22 -22.20 -9.41 -0.97
N ARG A 23 -21.18 -8.92 -0.25
CA ARG A 23 -21.35 -8.03 0.93
C ARG A 23 -21.18 -6.55 0.62
N TYR A 24 -20.44 -6.23 -0.43
CA TYR A 24 -20.05 -4.88 -0.80
C TYR A 24 -20.33 -4.55 -2.26
N GLY A 25 -21.11 -5.37 -2.98
CA GLY A 25 -21.41 -5.12 -4.40
C GLY A 25 -21.97 -3.73 -4.67
N ASP A 26 -22.70 -3.13 -3.72
CA ASP A 26 -23.22 -1.77 -3.75
C ASP A 26 -22.15 -0.67 -3.59
N LEU A 27 -20.96 -0.99 -3.08
CA LEU A 27 -19.83 -0.07 -2.92
C LEU A 27 -18.82 -0.16 -4.07
N LEU A 28 -18.93 -1.19 -4.92
CA LEU A 28 -17.99 -1.43 -6.01
C LEU A 28 -18.30 -0.58 -7.24
N ASP A 29 -17.27 0.04 -7.81
CA ASP A 29 -17.40 0.75 -9.09
C ASP A 29 -17.16 -0.18 -10.29
N ALA A 30 -17.30 0.37 -11.50
CA ALA A 30 -17.21 -0.40 -12.73
C ALA A 30 -15.86 -1.16 -12.89
N PRO A 31 -14.68 -0.54 -12.66
CA PRO A 31 -13.40 -1.28 -12.67
C PRO A 31 -13.35 -2.45 -11.69
N GLU A 32 -13.88 -2.27 -10.47
CA GLU A 32 -13.88 -3.32 -9.45
C GLU A 32 -14.82 -4.47 -9.81
N GLN A 33 -16.03 -4.16 -10.27
CA GLN A 33 -17.00 -5.15 -10.75
C GLN A 33 -16.48 -5.90 -11.99
N GLU A 34 -15.82 -5.20 -12.91
CA GLU A 34 -15.19 -5.81 -14.07
C GLU A 34 -14.08 -6.76 -13.63
N PHE A 35 -13.23 -6.38 -12.67
CA PHE A 35 -12.20 -7.27 -12.16
C PHE A 35 -12.80 -8.57 -11.61
N LEU A 36 -13.82 -8.49 -10.74
CA LEU A 36 -14.47 -9.68 -10.19
C LEU A 36 -14.98 -10.61 -11.30
N THR A 37 -15.61 -10.03 -12.33
CA THR A 37 -16.17 -10.77 -13.45
C THR A 37 -15.07 -11.40 -14.31
N ARG A 38 -14.07 -10.61 -14.75
CA ARG A 38 -12.99 -11.07 -15.62
C ARG A 38 -12.09 -12.09 -14.95
N PHE A 39 -11.82 -11.94 -13.65
CA PHE A 39 -10.95 -12.85 -12.91
C PHE A 39 -11.45 -14.30 -12.98
N THR A 40 -12.76 -14.50 -12.81
CA THR A 40 -13.36 -15.84 -12.86
C THR A 40 -13.36 -16.48 -14.25
N GLN A 41 -13.24 -15.68 -15.31
CA GLN A 41 -13.22 -16.13 -16.70
C GLN A 41 -11.82 -16.52 -17.18
N LEU A 42 -10.77 -16.14 -16.44
CA LEU A 42 -9.39 -16.45 -16.82
C LEU A 42 -9.10 -17.95 -16.70
N PRO A 43 -8.16 -18.49 -17.51
CA PRO A 43 -7.61 -19.82 -17.28
C PRO A 43 -7.04 -19.95 -15.86
N GLN A 44 -7.21 -21.11 -15.23
CA GLN A 44 -6.71 -21.36 -13.87
C GLN A 44 -5.21 -21.03 -13.69
N PRO A 45 -4.29 -21.35 -14.62
CA PRO A 45 -2.89 -20.95 -14.51
C PRO A 45 -2.68 -19.42 -14.45
N SER A 46 -3.47 -18.66 -15.21
CA SER A 46 -3.43 -17.19 -15.21
C SER A 46 -3.97 -16.60 -13.91
N GLN A 47 -5.08 -17.14 -13.40
CA GLN A 47 -5.60 -16.76 -12.08
C GLN A 47 -4.55 -17.04 -10.99
N ALA A 48 -3.97 -18.25 -11.00
CA ALA A 48 -2.94 -18.64 -10.06
C ALA A 48 -1.71 -17.72 -10.12
N LEU A 49 -1.23 -17.40 -11.33
CA LEU A 49 -0.13 -16.46 -11.52
C LEU A 49 -0.46 -15.08 -10.96
N MET A 50 -1.63 -14.54 -11.26
CA MET A 50 -2.07 -13.24 -10.74
C MET A 50 -2.02 -13.21 -9.20
N VAL A 51 -2.59 -14.22 -8.53
CA VAL A 51 -2.59 -14.28 -7.06
C VAL A 51 -1.17 -14.44 -6.53
N ARG A 52 -0.31 -15.25 -7.16
CA ARG A 52 1.11 -15.38 -6.77
C ARG A 52 1.83 -14.04 -6.83
N LEU A 53 1.58 -13.24 -7.86
CA LEU A 53 2.20 -11.92 -8.01
C LEU A 53 1.66 -10.91 -6.97
N LEU A 54 0.35 -10.92 -6.71
CA LEU A 54 -0.28 -10.05 -5.70
C LEU A 54 0.17 -10.33 -4.26
N MET A 55 0.52 -11.59 -3.96
CA MET A 55 1.02 -11.98 -2.64
C MET A 55 2.52 -11.71 -2.45
N ARG A 56 3.24 -11.29 -3.50
CA ARG A 56 4.67 -10.96 -3.42
C ARG A 56 4.88 -9.47 -3.27
N ARG A 57 6.02 -9.12 -2.69
CA ARG A 57 6.43 -7.72 -2.52
C ARG A 57 6.82 -7.09 -3.85
N GLY A 58 6.30 -5.89 -4.09
CA GLY A 58 6.69 -5.01 -5.19
C GLY A 58 5.82 -5.23 -6.43
N PRO A 59 5.75 -4.23 -7.33
CA PRO A 59 4.91 -4.34 -8.51
C PRO A 59 5.61 -5.04 -9.67
N TRP A 60 6.94 -5.13 -9.67
CA TRP A 60 7.72 -5.64 -10.78
C TRP A 60 8.22 -7.06 -10.55
N PHE A 61 8.10 -7.91 -11.59
CA PHE A 61 8.56 -9.29 -11.55
C PHE A 61 9.26 -9.70 -12.84
N ARG A 62 10.46 -10.27 -12.72
CA ARG A 62 11.19 -10.89 -13.83
C ARG A 62 10.61 -12.28 -14.10
N ALA A 63 10.16 -12.52 -15.34
CA ALA A 63 9.51 -13.76 -15.75
C ALA A 63 10.39 -14.99 -15.49
N GLY A 64 11.71 -14.90 -15.76
CA GLY A 64 12.66 -15.99 -15.53
C GLY A 64 12.91 -16.33 -14.06
N LYS A 65 12.44 -15.50 -13.13
CA LYS A 65 12.51 -15.72 -11.67
C LYS A 65 11.18 -16.24 -11.09
N LEU A 66 10.17 -16.43 -11.92
CA LEU A 66 8.89 -17.01 -11.52
C LEU A 66 8.95 -18.51 -11.79
N VAL A 67 9.07 -19.32 -10.75
CA VAL A 67 9.10 -20.78 -10.87
C VAL A 67 8.07 -21.35 -9.91
N TYR A 68 6.97 -21.86 -10.47
CA TYR A 68 5.87 -22.46 -9.74
C TYR A 68 5.55 -23.81 -10.37
N GLU A 69 5.63 -24.89 -9.59
CA GLU A 69 5.41 -26.25 -10.10
C GLU A 69 3.98 -26.43 -10.65
N GLU A 70 3.02 -25.71 -10.05
CA GLU A 70 1.62 -25.72 -10.46
C GLU A 70 1.30 -24.80 -11.65
N ILE A 71 2.29 -24.02 -12.14
CA ILE A 71 2.16 -23.12 -13.29
C ILE A 71 3.31 -23.41 -14.28
N PRO A 72 3.22 -24.49 -15.08
CA PRO A 72 4.35 -24.97 -15.89
C PRO A 72 4.75 -24.04 -17.05
N GLY A 73 3.85 -23.15 -17.49
CA GLY A 73 4.08 -22.17 -18.55
C GLY A 73 3.78 -20.76 -18.06
N ILE A 74 4.81 -20.05 -17.56
CA ILE A 74 4.65 -18.72 -16.98
C ILE A 74 4.30 -17.68 -18.05
N ALA A 75 4.93 -17.76 -19.23
CA ALA A 75 4.64 -16.85 -20.33
C ALA A 75 3.22 -17.05 -20.85
N GLU A 76 2.79 -18.30 -21.01
CA GLU A 76 1.43 -18.65 -21.43
C GLU A 76 0.40 -18.25 -20.38
N ALA A 77 0.69 -18.44 -19.09
CA ALA A 77 -0.18 -18.00 -18.00
C ALA A 77 -0.27 -16.47 -17.90
N ALA A 78 0.79 -15.75 -18.27
CA ALA A 78 0.82 -14.28 -18.26
C ALA A 78 0.09 -13.66 -19.47
N ALA A 79 0.00 -14.35 -20.61
CA ALA A 79 -0.57 -13.78 -21.84
C ALA A 79 -1.99 -13.20 -21.66
N PRO A 80 -2.97 -13.91 -21.04
CA PRO A 80 -4.29 -13.33 -20.77
C PRO A 80 -4.26 -12.13 -19.81
N LEU A 81 -3.29 -12.10 -18.89
CA LEU A 81 -3.14 -10.99 -17.94
C LEU A 81 -2.58 -9.73 -18.62
N LEU A 82 -1.69 -9.92 -19.61
CA LEU A 82 -1.16 -8.86 -20.45
C LEU A 82 -2.25 -8.30 -21.37
N GLU A 83 -3.07 -9.17 -21.98
CA GLU A 83 -4.21 -8.75 -22.82
C GLU A 83 -5.24 -7.91 -22.05
N LEU A 84 -5.48 -8.23 -20.78
CA LEU A 84 -6.35 -7.45 -19.89
C LEU A 84 -5.69 -6.18 -19.32
N GLY A 85 -4.40 -5.95 -19.56
CA GLY A 85 -3.63 -4.86 -18.98
C GLY A 85 -3.42 -4.98 -17.46
N TRP A 86 -3.58 -6.18 -16.89
CA TRP A 86 -3.32 -6.45 -15.47
C TRP A 86 -1.84 -6.65 -15.20
N LEU A 87 -1.12 -7.13 -16.22
CA LEU A 87 0.32 -7.05 -16.34
C LEU A 87 0.68 -6.09 -17.46
N ASP A 88 1.78 -5.37 -17.29
CA ASP A 88 2.34 -4.47 -18.31
C ASP A 88 3.83 -4.77 -18.49
N ALA A 89 4.22 -5.15 -19.71
CA ALA A 89 5.62 -5.41 -20.08
C ALA A 89 6.37 -4.14 -20.52
N ASP A 90 5.63 -3.13 -20.95
CA ASP A 90 6.14 -1.91 -21.56
C ASP A 90 6.05 -0.69 -20.64
N HIS A 91 5.57 -0.87 -19.40
CA HIS A 91 5.53 0.21 -18.42
C HIS A 91 6.92 0.84 -18.23
N PRO A 92 7.05 2.18 -18.23
CA PRO A 92 8.32 2.83 -17.96
C PRO A 92 8.85 2.46 -16.58
N MET A 93 10.05 1.89 -16.53
CA MET A 93 10.74 1.50 -15.30
C MET A 93 11.82 2.52 -14.98
N ALA A 94 11.83 3.02 -13.74
CA ALA A 94 12.90 3.90 -13.26
C ALA A 94 14.17 3.09 -12.94
N LEU A 95 15.32 3.78 -12.86
CA LEU A 95 16.60 3.12 -12.60
C LEU A 95 16.61 2.43 -11.21
N GLU A 96 15.99 3.04 -10.22
CA GLU A 96 15.86 2.51 -8.86
C GLU A 96 15.06 1.19 -8.83
N GLU A 97 14.00 1.11 -9.63
CA GLU A 97 13.18 -0.08 -9.77
C GLU A 97 13.98 -1.20 -10.48
N LEU A 98 14.73 -0.87 -11.53
CA LEU A 98 15.64 -1.80 -12.19
C LEU A 98 16.67 -2.35 -11.20
N PHE A 99 17.25 -1.46 -10.38
CA PHE A 99 18.17 -1.82 -9.32
C PHE A 99 17.51 -2.74 -8.30
N ALA A 100 16.28 -2.50 -7.89
CA ALA A 100 15.57 -3.38 -6.96
C ALA A 100 15.39 -4.81 -7.53
N LEU A 101 15.23 -4.96 -8.85
CA LEU A 101 15.02 -6.24 -9.54
C LEU A 101 16.28 -7.08 -9.78
N HIS A 102 17.46 -6.45 -9.79
CA HIS A 102 18.71 -7.11 -10.17
C HIS A 102 19.68 -7.22 -9.01
N THR A 103 20.45 -8.30 -9.01
CA THR A 103 21.61 -8.43 -8.14
C THR A 103 22.73 -7.49 -8.60
N LYS A 104 23.65 -7.15 -7.70
CA LYS A 104 24.81 -6.32 -8.05
C LYS A 104 25.64 -6.91 -9.22
N PRO A 105 25.93 -8.23 -9.27
CA PRO A 105 26.63 -8.81 -10.42
C PRO A 105 25.90 -8.63 -11.74
N GLU A 106 24.57 -8.83 -11.77
CA GLU A 106 23.76 -8.60 -12.97
C GLU A 106 23.81 -7.13 -13.41
N LEU A 107 23.77 -6.18 -12.46
CA LEU A 107 23.87 -4.75 -12.77
C LEU A 107 25.24 -4.36 -13.35
N LEU A 108 26.34 -4.94 -12.83
CA LEU A 108 27.68 -4.71 -13.37
C LEU A 108 27.81 -5.24 -14.81
N GLN A 109 27.12 -6.31 -15.16
CA GLN A 109 27.06 -6.83 -16.53
C GLN A 109 26.19 -5.92 -17.41
N LEU A 110 25.00 -5.55 -16.92
CA LEU A 110 24.05 -4.67 -17.63
C LEU A 110 24.69 -3.34 -18.02
N PHE A 111 25.54 -2.80 -17.15
CA PHE A 111 26.23 -1.53 -17.34
C PHE A 111 27.75 -1.69 -17.55
N ALA A 112 28.20 -2.78 -18.18
CA ALA A 112 29.63 -3.09 -18.34
C ALA A 112 30.47 -2.02 -19.08
N GLY A 113 29.84 -1.07 -19.77
CA GLY A 113 30.50 0.08 -20.43
C GLY A 113 30.38 1.41 -19.69
N ALA A 114 29.71 1.44 -18.53
CA ALA A 114 29.54 2.65 -17.73
C ALA A 114 30.72 2.86 -16.76
N PRO A 115 30.94 4.07 -16.22
CA PRO A 115 32.02 4.36 -15.27
C PRO A 115 31.73 3.81 -13.86
N ILE A 116 31.52 2.50 -13.77
CA ILE A 116 31.24 1.76 -12.54
C ILE A 116 32.20 0.59 -12.38
N HIS A 117 32.41 0.12 -11.14
CA HIS A 117 33.27 -1.04 -10.89
C HIS A 117 32.74 -1.90 -9.74
N SER A 118 33.22 -3.14 -9.68
CA SER A 118 32.79 -4.16 -8.71
C SER A 118 33.06 -3.81 -7.25
N GLY A 119 33.95 -2.84 -6.98
CA GLY A 119 34.24 -2.34 -5.63
C GLY A 119 33.12 -1.50 -5.02
N LEU A 120 32.29 -0.83 -5.84
CA LEU A 120 31.21 0.03 -5.37
C LEU A 120 30.06 -0.78 -4.76
N ARG A 121 29.47 -0.30 -3.67
CA ARG A 121 28.22 -0.83 -3.10
C ARG A 121 27.07 -0.55 -4.07
N LYS A 122 25.98 -1.31 -3.95
CA LYS A 122 24.82 -1.19 -4.85
C LYS A 122 24.20 0.22 -4.87
N ALA A 123 24.18 0.91 -3.72
CA ALA A 123 23.72 2.30 -3.64
C ALA A 123 24.68 3.29 -4.34
N GLU A 124 25.99 3.07 -4.24
CA GLU A 124 27.01 3.91 -4.90
C GLU A 124 26.95 3.72 -6.43
N LEU A 125 26.70 2.48 -6.89
CA LEU A 125 26.46 2.18 -8.31
C LEU A 125 25.24 2.94 -8.84
N LEU A 126 24.14 2.94 -8.09
CA LEU A 126 22.91 3.66 -8.46
C LEU A 126 23.19 5.15 -8.58
N GLN A 127 23.83 5.75 -7.57
CA GLN A 127 24.17 7.18 -7.57
C GLN A 127 25.06 7.58 -8.74
N ALA A 128 26.04 6.73 -9.12
CA ALA A 128 26.92 6.99 -10.26
C ALA A 128 26.19 6.92 -11.61
N LEU A 129 25.15 6.08 -11.72
CA LEU A 129 24.39 5.88 -12.96
C LEU A 129 23.18 6.81 -13.10
N GLN A 130 22.66 7.34 -11.99
CA GLN A 130 21.48 8.20 -11.97
C GLN A 130 21.54 9.34 -12.99
N PRO A 131 22.63 10.14 -13.08
CA PRO A 131 22.70 11.27 -14.01
C PRO A 131 22.75 10.85 -15.48
N LEU A 132 23.08 9.58 -15.77
CA LEU A 132 23.15 9.05 -17.13
C LEU A 132 21.81 8.45 -17.60
N HIS A 133 20.88 8.21 -16.67
CA HIS A 133 19.66 7.44 -16.90
C HIS A 133 18.46 8.05 -16.18
N GLU A 134 18.25 9.36 -16.34
CA GLU A 134 17.17 10.10 -15.66
C GLU A 134 15.77 9.69 -16.14
N ALA A 135 15.62 9.39 -17.43
CA ALA A 135 14.33 9.03 -18.01
C ALA A 135 13.99 7.54 -17.79
N PRO A 136 12.83 7.23 -17.16
CA PRO A 136 12.29 5.88 -17.12
C PRO A 136 12.07 5.33 -18.53
N ARG A 137 12.27 4.04 -18.70
CA ARG A 137 12.07 3.35 -19.98
C ARG A 137 11.58 1.92 -19.78
N PRO A 138 10.88 1.31 -20.75
CA PRO A 138 10.46 -0.09 -20.68
C PRO A 138 11.62 -1.03 -20.36
N TYR A 139 11.34 -2.15 -19.68
CA TYR A 139 12.37 -3.11 -19.26
C TYR A 139 13.27 -3.56 -20.41
N ALA A 140 12.68 -3.85 -21.58
CA ALA A 140 13.40 -4.28 -22.78
C ALA A 140 14.43 -3.25 -23.29
N GLN A 141 14.21 -1.95 -23.02
CA GLN A 141 15.08 -0.86 -23.48
C GLN A 141 16.27 -0.60 -22.56
N TRP A 142 16.31 -1.21 -21.38
CA TRP A 142 17.50 -1.21 -20.53
C TRP A 142 18.61 -2.12 -21.09
N GLN A 143 18.34 -2.88 -22.17
CA GLN A 143 19.27 -3.74 -22.92
C GLN A 143 20.25 -4.50 -22.02
N PRO A 144 19.79 -5.49 -21.24
CA PRO A 144 20.67 -6.25 -20.39
C PRO A 144 21.60 -7.16 -21.22
N GLN A 145 22.75 -6.64 -21.64
CA GLN A 145 23.83 -7.43 -22.23
C GLN A 145 24.40 -8.35 -21.13
N GLY A 146 23.78 -9.51 -20.92
CA GLY A 146 24.23 -10.51 -19.93
C GLY A 146 23.09 -11.24 -19.21
N VAL A 147 21.89 -10.65 -19.16
CA VAL A 147 20.67 -11.41 -18.85
C VAL A 147 20.27 -12.14 -20.13
N ALA A 148 19.79 -13.38 -20.02
CA ALA A 148 19.38 -14.17 -21.18
C ALA A 148 18.55 -13.32 -22.14
N ALA A 149 19.06 -13.12 -23.36
CA ALA A 149 18.40 -12.31 -24.38
C ALA A 149 16.95 -12.80 -24.51
N GLY A 150 15.97 -11.93 -24.18
CA GLY A 150 14.55 -12.26 -24.17
C GLY A 150 13.90 -12.47 -22.78
N GLU A 151 14.59 -12.22 -21.66
CA GLU A 151 13.89 -12.18 -20.36
C GLU A 151 12.90 -10.99 -20.31
N ALA A 152 11.63 -11.28 -20.02
CA ALA A 152 10.61 -10.28 -19.78
C ALA A 152 10.55 -9.87 -18.30
N ALA A 153 10.14 -8.64 -18.04
CA ALA A 153 9.67 -8.21 -16.73
C ALA A 153 8.29 -7.58 -16.87
N TRP A 154 7.44 -7.81 -15.88
CA TRP A 154 6.06 -7.33 -15.89
C TRP A 154 5.78 -6.51 -14.65
N ARG A 155 5.08 -5.39 -14.84
CA ARG A 155 4.50 -4.62 -13.75
C ARG A 155 3.06 -5.07 -13.52
N VAL A 156 2.72 -5.35 -12.26
CA VAL A 156 1.34 -5.56 -11.83
C VAL A 156 0.63 -4.22 -11.79
N MET A 157 -0.43 -4.08 -12.58
CA MET A 157 -1.19 -2.84 -12.74
C MET A 157 -2.42 -2.77 -11.83
N VAL A 158 -2.90 -3.92 -11.34
CA VAL A 158 -4.10 -4.05 -10.50
C VAL A 158 -3.81 -4.03 -9.00
N GLY A 159 -2.61 -3.60 -8.59
CA GLY A 159 -2.17 -3.62 -7.18
C GLY A 159 -3.07 -2.81 -6.25
N ALA A 160 -3.41 -1.57 -6.63
CA ALA A 160 -4.28 -0.70 -5.83
C ALA A 160 -5.71 -1.24 -5.69
N LEU A 161 -6.24 -1.84 -6.75
CA LEU A 161 -7.56 -2.49 -6.75
C LEU A 161 -7.56 -3.68 -5.80
N CYS A 162 -6.52 -4.52 -5.85
CA CYS A 162 -6.41 -5.67 -4.95
C CYS A 162 -6.16 -5.24 -3.49
N GLU A 163 -5.46 -4.13 -3.26
CA GLU A 163 -5.33 -3.55 -1.91
C GLU A 163 -6.68 -3.05 -1.38
N ARG A 164 -7.52 -2.44 -2.22
CA ARG A 164 -8.90 -2.09 -1.84
C ARG A 164 -9.70 -3.33 -1.46
N PHE A 165 -9.65 -4.41 -2.23
CA PHE A 165 -10.33 -5.65 -1.87
C PHE A 165 -9.83 -6.25 -0.56
N ARG A 166 -8.53 -6.22 -0.33
CA ARG A 166 -7.92 -6.64 0.94
C ARG A 166 -8.47 -5.81 2.11
N LEU A 167 -8.53 -4.49 1.96
CA LEU A 167 -9.12 -3.60 2.95
C LEU A 167 -10.58 -3.95 3.22
N MET A 168 -11.38 -4.12 2.18
CA MET A 168 -12.82 -4.40 2.32
C MET A 168 -13.06 -5.76 2.98
N PHE A 169 -12.23 -6.76 2.67
CA PHE A 169 -12.31 -8.09 3.26
C PHE A 169 -11.92 -8.11 4.75
N PHE A 170 -10.76 -7.56 5.11
CA PHE A 170 -10.26 -7.62 6.49
C PHE A 170 -10.72 -6.46 7.38
N GLY A 171 -11.29 -5.39 6.80
CA GLY A 171 -11.51 -4.13 7.50
C GLY A 171 -10.23 -3.37 7.81
N ASN A 172 -9.07 -3.86 7.36
CA ASN A 172 -7.77 -3.25 7.63
C ASN A 172 -6.71 -3.67 6.59
N LEU A 173 -5.54 -3.01 6.64
CA LEU A 173 -4.40 -3.30 5.76
C LEU A 173 -3.19 -3.92 6.50
N TYR A 174 -3.30 -4.33 7.76
CA TYR A 174 -2.21 -5.06 8.43
C TYR A 174 -2.32 -6.58 8.20
N GLN A 175 -3.53 -7.09 7.98
CA GLN A 175 -3.78 -8.47 7.57
C GLN A 175 -3.59 -8.63 6.06
N ASP A 176 -3.11 -9.79 5.64
CA ASP A 176 -2.93 -10.14 4.24
C ASP A 176 -3.58 -11.49 3.90
N TRP A 177 -3.50 -11.86 2.63
CA TRP A 177 -4.11 -13.11 2.13
C TRP A 177 -3.50 -14.38 2.74
N SER A 178 -2.35 -14.29 3.43
CA SER A 178 -1.74 -15.42 4.13
C SER A 178 -2.49 -15.82 5.41
N GLU A 179 -3.33 -14.93 5.96
CA GLU A 179 -4.17 -15.21 7.14
C GLU A 179 -5.07 -16.43 6.93
N PHE A 180 -5.61 -16.61 5.72
CA PHE A 180 -6.41 -17.79 5.39
C PHE A 180 -5.61 -19.09 5.53
N VAL A 181 -4.33 -19.06 5.17
CA VAL A 181 -3.44 -20.22 5.25
C VAL A 181 -3.18 -20.57 6.71
N LEU A 182 -2.98 -19.55 7.55
CA LEU A 182 -2.77 -19.74 8.98
C LEU A 182 -4.03 -20.24 9.69
N ALA A 183 -5.22 -19.79 9.24
CA ALA A 183 -6.50 -20.30 9.72
C ALA A 183 -6.74 -21.76 9.28
N ASP A 184 -6.54 -22.07 7.99
CA ASP A 184 -6.73 -23.42 7.43
C ASP A 184 -5.75 -24.43 8.03
N LEU A 185 -4.53 -24.01 8.37
CA LEU A 185 -3.54 -24.83 9.09
C LEU A 185 -3.85 -24.98 10.59
N GLY A 186 -4.90 -24.36 11.09
CA GLY A 186 -5.30 -24.40 12.50
C GLY A 186 -4.38 -23.63 13.45
N VAL A 187 -3.46 -22.81 12.91
CA VAL A 187 -2.57 -21.92 13.67
C VAL A 187 -3.38 -20.78 14.28
N PHE A 188 -4.31 -20.22 13.51
CA PHE A 188 -5.33 -19.30 14.03
C PHE A 188 -6.69 -19.99 14.08
N ARG A 189 -7.35 -19.93 15.23
CA ARG A 189 -8.73 -20.38 15.39
C ARG A 189 -9.58 -19.18 15.72
N TYR A 190 -10.40 -18.77 14.76
CA TYR A 190 -11.37 -17.69 14.95
C TYR A 190 -12.70 -18.28 15.41
N GLU A 191 -13.39 -17.56 16.27
CA GLU A 191 -14.75 -17.90 16.69
C GLU A 191 -15.71 -17.72 15.52
N ALA A 192 -16.57 -18.71 15.27
CA ALA A 192 -17.58 -18.63 14.23
C ALA A 192 -18.77 -17.79 14.73
N VAL A 193 -18.69 -16.48 14.51
CA VAL A 193 -19.78 -15.55 14.84
C VAL A 193 -20.69 -15.39 13.62
N ALA A 194 -22.00 -15.58 13.82
CA ALA A 194 -23.00 -15.34 12.79
C ALA A 194 -23.23 -13.82 12.64
N PHE A 195 -22.73 -13.25 11.55
CA PHE A 195 -22.87 -11.83 11.24
C PHE A 195 -24.02 -11.59 10.23
N ASP A 196 -24.88 -10.62 10.53
CA ASP A 196 -25.88 -10.09 9.59
C ASP A 196 -25.21 -9.50 8.33
N ALA A 197 -25.91 -9.46 7.21
CA ALA A 197 -25.50 -8.79 5.97
C ALA A 197 -25.05 -7.33 6.22
N ALA A 198 -25.69 -6.63 7.16
CA ALA A 198 -25.34 -5.25 7.55
C ALA A 198 -24.05 -5.14 8.37
N SER A 199 -23.53 -6.24 8.92
CA SER A 199 -22.27 -6.28 9.68
C SER A 199 -21.08 -6.25 8.74
N ARG A 200 -20.79 -5.05 8.21
CA ARG A 200 -19.63 -4.75 7.37
C ARG A 200 -18.84 -3.56 7.93
N ALA A 201 -17.53 -3.55 7.69
CA ALA A 201 -16.63 -2.54 8.24
C ALA A 201 -16.85 -1.14 7.61
N PHE A 202 -17.18 -1.12 6.32
CA PHE A 202 -17.41 0.10 5.55
C PHE A 202 -18.86 0.19 5.13
N GLN A 203 -19.50 1.34 5.38
CA GLN A 203 -20.91 1.53 5.02
C GLN A 203 -21.08 2.26 3.70
N SER A 204 -20.05 3.00 3.26
CA SER A 204 -20.04 3.72 2.00
C SER A 204 -18.70 3.56 1.28
N ARG A 205 -18.70 3.75 -0.05
CA ARG A 205 -17.47 3.81 -0.84
C ARG A 205 -16.52 4.91 -0.34
N ALA A 206 -17.08 6.06 0.05
CA ALA A 206 -16.32 7.18 0.60
C ALA A 206 -15.53 6.80 1.86
N ASP A 207 -16.04 5.88 2.69
CA ASP A 207 -15.30 5.38 3.85
C ASP A 207 -14.08 4.54 3.46
N VAL A 208 -14.20 3.73 2.40
CA VAL A 208 -13.10 2.93 1.84
C VAL A 208 -12.02 3.87 1.27
N ASP A 209 -12.45 4.84 0.47
CA ASP A 209 -11.55 5.82 -0.15
C ASP A 209 -10.86 6.69 0.91
N GLY A 210 -11.59 7.13 1.93
CA GLY A 210 -11.05 7.86 3.08
C GLY A 210 -9.99 7.05 3.83
N TYR A 211 -10.23 5.76 4.08
CA TYR A 211 -9.22 4.89 4.70
C TYR A 211 -7.94 4.82 3.85
N LEU A 212 -8.07 4.56 2.54
CA LEU A 212 -6.94 4.43 1.63
C LEU A 212 -6.15 5.74 1.52
N ALA A 213 -6.84 6.87 1.46
CA ALA A 213 -6.22 8.19 1.48
C ALA A 213 -5.42 8.44 2.77
N LEU A 214 -6.00 8.12 3.94
CA LEU A 214 -5.30 8.23 5.23
C LEU A 214 -4.07 7.32 5.32
N GLN A 215 -4.16 6.12 4.75
CA GLN A 215 -3.02 5.20 4.66
C GLN A 215 -1.90 5.80 3.78
N ALA A 216 -2.26 6.35 2.61
CA ALA A 216 -1.31 7.00 1.71
C ALA A 216 -0.65 8.22 2.37
N CYS A 217 -1.41 9.09 3.05
CA CYS A 217 -0.85 10.23 3.78
C CYS A 217 0.15 9.79 4.85
N ARG A 218 -0.12 8.68 5.55
CA ARG A 218 0.82 8.14 6.54
C ARG A 218 2.13 7.68 5.91
N ALA A 219 2.07 6.99 4.76
CA ALA A 219 3.26 6.56 4.05
C ALA A 219 4.06 7.76 3.52
N ALA A 220 3.38 8.71 2.90
CA ALA A 220 3.97 9.94 2.38
C ALA A 220 4.64 10.80 3.47
N LEU A 221 4.09 10.82 4.69
CA LEU A 221 4.72 11.48 5.83
C LEU A 221 6.06 10.83 6.20
N ASP A 222 6.16 9.51 6.12
CA ASP A 222 7.40 8.77 6.42
C ASP A 222 8.45 8.95 5.30
N GLU A 223 8.01 9.31 4.08
CA GLU A 223 8.85 9.63 2.91
C GLU A 223 9.26 11.12 2.83
N GLY A 224 8.75 11.97 3.72
CA GLY A 224 9.10 13.39 3.78
C GLY A 224 8.40 14.28 2.75
N VAL A 225 7.20 13.88 2.29
CA VAL A 225 6.36 14.71 1.41
C VAL A 225 5.93 16.01 2.10
N GLU A 226 5.71 17.05 1.30
CA GLU A 226 5.28 18.39 1.73
C GLU A 226 4.07 18.38 2.69
N ILE A 227 4.26 18.98 3.86
CA ILE A 227 3.31 18.94 4.97
C ILE A 227 1.96 19.59 4.62
N ASP A 228 1.97 20.70 3.88
CA ASP A 228 0.73 21.42 3.54
C ASP A 228 -0.21 20.57 2.68
N ALA A 229 0.36 19.85 1.71
CA ALA A 229 -0.40 18.93 0.87
C ALA A 229 -1.00 17.78 1.71
N LEU A 230 -0.19 17.22 2.64
CA LEU A 230 -0.66 16.16 3.54
C LEU A 230 -1.77 16.66 4.48
N LEU A 231 -1.62 17.85 5.05
CA LEU A 231 -2.66 18.44 5.90
C LEU A 231 -3.95 18.62 5.13
N GLN A 232 -3.91 19.26 3.95
CA GLN A 232 -5.10 19.48 3.14
C GLN A 232 -5.81 18.15 2.80
N GLN A 233 -5.04 17.12 2.42
CA GLN A 233 -5.61 15.81 2.09
C GLN A 233 -6.25 15.14 3.31
N VAL A 234 -5.59 15.14 4.47
CA VAL A 234 -6.11 14.51 5.69
C VAL A 234 -7.34 15.24 6.24
N VAL A 235 -7.42 16.56 6.07
CA VAL A 235 -8.60 17.35 6.43
C VAL A 235 -9.80 16.98 5.54
N GLY A 236 -9.57 16.78 4.24
CA GLY A 236 -10.59 16.32 3.31
C GLY A 236 -11.13 14.91 3.57
N CYS A 237 -10.43 14.11 4.40
CA CYS A 237 -10.82 12.74 4.73
C CYS A 237 -11.79 12.64 5.93
N ALA A 238 -12.43 13.73 6.34
CA ALA A 238 -13.40 13.71 7.42
C ALA A 238 -14.58 12.77 7.11
N SER A 239 -14.93 11.90 8.06
CA SER A 239 -16.00 10.91 7.97
C SER A 239 -16.94 11.00 9.17
N GLY A 240 -18.19 10.56 8.98
CA GLY A 240 -19.11 10.33 10.11
C GLY A 240 -18.83 9.02 10.86
N ASN A 241 -17.97 8.15 10.31
CA ASN A 241 -17.59 6.88 10.92
C ASN A 241 -16.55 7.13 12.02
N ALA A 242 -16.93 6.86 13.28
CA ALA A 242 -16.11 7.12 14.45
C ALA A 242 -14.73 6.43 14.40
N TRP A 243 -14.67 5.21 13.86
CA TRP A 243 -13.41 4.48 13.73
C TRP A 243 -12.47 5.12 12.69
N LEU A 244 -13.01 5.60 11.57
CA LEU A 244 -12.22 6.34 10.57
C LEU A 244 -11.79 7.71 11.08
N GLU A 245 -12.64 8.41 11.82
CA GLU A 245 -12.26 9.68 12.45
C GLU A 245 -11.14 9.51 13.47
N GLN A 246 -11.16 8.43 14.26
CA GLN A 246 -10.05 8.12 15.16
C GLN A 246 -8.75 7.86 14.38
N ARG A 247 -8.85 7.19 13.22
CA ARG A 247 -7.70 6.97 12.33
C ARG A 247 -7.18 8.30 11.75
N ARG A 248 -8.08 9.18 11.28
CA ARG A 248 -7.76 10.52 10.77
C ARG A 248 -7.08 11.38 11.83
N ALA A 249 -7.65 11.42 13.04
CA ALA A 249 -7.09 12.14 14.18
C ALA A 249 -5.67 11.66 14.51
N LYS A 250 -5.41 10.35 14.45
CA LYS A 250 -4.07 9.78 14.65
C LYS A 250 -3.07 10.23 13.59
N VAL A 251 -3.49 10.33 12.32
CA VAL A 251 -2.64 10.84 11.24
C VAL A 251 -2.30 12.31 11.49
N LEU A 252 -3.28 13.14 11.82
CA LEU A 252 -3.06 14.55 12.17
C LEU A 252 -2.10 14.72 13.35
N LEU A 253 -2.21 13.88 14.40
CA LEU A 253 -1.27 13.89 15.52
C LEU A 253 0.16 13.61 15.04
N ARG A 254 0.34 12.62 14.15
CA ARG A 254 1.66 12.29 13.57
C ARG A 254 2.22 13.41 12.70
N ILE A 255 1.37 14.09 11.92
CA ILE A 255 1.77 15.25 11.14
C ILE A 255 2.27 16.36 12.07
N GLY A 256 1.50 16.70 13.11
CA GLY A 256 1.94 17.71 14.09
C GLY A 256 3.26 17.33 14.76
N GLN A 257 3.45 16.06 15.11
CA GLN A 257 4.72 15.55 15.65
C GLN A 257 5.89 15.67 14.67
N ALA A 258 5.66 15.50 13.37
CA ALA A 258 6.68 15.72 12.36
C ALA A 258 7.05 17.20 12.25
N CYS A 259 6.05 18.08 12.27
CA CYS A 259 6.24 19.53 12.26
C CYS A 259 7.05 20.00 13.49
N GLU A 260 6.73 19.50 14.69
CA GLU A 260 7.53 19.80 15.91
C GLU A 260 9.00 19.39 15.76
N ARG A 261 9.30 18.23 15.15
CA ARG A 261 10.69 17.80 14.91
C ARG A 261 11.44 18.74 13.96
N MET A 262 10.71 19.38 13.04
CA MET A 262 11.21 20.39 12.12
C MET A 262 11.16 21.81 12.71
N GLN A 263 10.68 21.97 13.96
CA GLN A 263 10.42 23.26 14.61
C GLN A 263 9.43 24.17 13.82
N ASP A 264 8.57 23.57 12.99
CA ASP A 264 7.48 24.27 12.31
C ASP A 264 6.25 24.31 13.23
N TRP A 265 6.22 25.32 14.10
CA TRP A 265 5.18 25.45 15.11
C TRP A 265 3.82 25.82 14.53
N GLU A 266 3.78 26.58 13.44
CA GLU A 266 2.52 26.99 12.80
C GLU A 266 1.78 25.78 12.22
N ARG A 267 2.49 24.93 11.47
CA ARG A 267 1.87 23.71 10.91
C ARG A 267 1.57 22.67 11.99
N ALA A 268 2.40 22.59 13.03
CA ALA A 268 2.10 21.74 14.19
C ALA A 268 0.77 22.14 14.86
N GLU A 269 0.55 23.45 15.06
CA GLU A 269 -0.69 23.98 15.63
C GLU A 269 -1.89 23.65 14.75
N GLN A 270 -1.80 23.89 13.44
CA GLN A 270 -2.87 23.60 12.49
C GLN A 270 -3.26 22.11 12.49
N ALA A 271 -2.28 21.21 12.60
CA ALA A 271 -2.51 19.77 12.68
C ALA A 271 -3.22 19.39 13.98
N TYR A 272 -2.74 19.88 15.12
CA TYR A 272 -3.31 19.55 16.43
C TYR A 272 -4.69 20.18 16.65
N ALA A 273 -4.96 21.36 16.09
CA ALA A 273 -6.26 22.01 16.15
C ALA A 273 -7.39 21.15 15.56
N GLN A 274 -7.05 20.26 14.62
CA GLN A 274 -7.99 19.42 13.90
C GLN A 274 -8.00 17.96 14.39
N SER A 275 -7.08 17.60 15.30
CA SER A 275 -6.96 16.25 15.84
C SER A 275 -7.68 16.13 17.18
N ARG A 276 -8.60 15.16 17.26
CA ARG A 276 -9.23 14.72 18.52
C ARG A 276 -8.55 13.49 19.12
N TYR A 277 -7.31 13.21 18.70
CA TYR A 277 -6.59 12.05 19.22
C TYR A 277 -6.08 12.37 20.62
N PRO A 278 -6.19 11.44 21.60
CA PRO A 278 -5.70 11.68 22.95
C PRO A 278 -4.27 12.23 22.98
N GLY A 279 -4.08 13.33 23.70
CA GLY A 279 -2.80 14.04 23.82
C GLY A 279 -2.51 15.09 22.72
N ALA A 280 -3.31 15.19 21.66
CA ALA A 280 -3.16 16.26 20.65
C ALA A 280 -3.38 17.64 21.26
N ARG A 281 -4.39 17.77 22.13
CA ARG A 281 -4.73 19.01 22.83
C ARG A 281 -3.60 19.52 23.73
N HIS A 282 -3.02 18.63 24.54
CA HIS A 282 -1.84 18.94 25.37
C HIS A 282 -0.63 19.37 24.52
N ARG A 283 -0.39 18.71 23.39
CA ARG A 283 0.68 19.11 22.47
C ARG A 283 0.42 20.48 21.85
N ARG A 284 -0.82 20.80 21.49
CA ARG A 284 -1.22 22.13 21.01
C ARG A 284 -0.93 23.23 22.04
N MET A 285 -1.20 23.00 23.33
CA MET A 285 -0.83 23.95 24.39
C MET A 285 0.67 24.23 24.40
N ARG A 286 1.50 23.18 24.32
CA ARG A 286 2.97 23.33 24.25
C ARG A 286 3.43 24.06 23.00
N VAL A 287 2.77 23.83 21.87
CA VAL A 287 3.04 24.57 20.62
C VAL A 287 2.73 26.06 20.79
N TYR A 288 1.61 26.41 21.43
CA TYR A 288 1.31 27.81 21.75
C TYR A 288 2.37 28.44 22.64
N GLU A 289 2.86 27.74 23.66
CA GLU A 289 3.97 28.24 24.50
C GLU A 289 5.25 28.46 23.69
N ARG A 290 5.59 27.55 22.76
CA ARG A 290 6.73 27.70 21.84
C ARG A 290 6.61 28.88 20.90
N MET A 291 5.38 29.25 20.52
CA MET A 291 5.06 30.42 19.71
C MET A 291 4.86 31.70 20.55
N GLU A 292 5.11 31.66 21.87
CA GLU A 292 4.87 32.77 22.81
C GLU A 292 3.40 33.24 22.88
N ARG A 293 2.47 32.38 22.45
CA ARG A 293 1.01 32.60 22.49
C ARG A 293 0.42 32.15 23.83
N PHE A 294 0.92 32.71 24.93
CA PHE A 294 0.58 32.27 26.29
C PHE A 294 -0.92 32.41 26.63
N ALA A 295 -1.59 33.42 26.09
CA ALA A 295 -3.03 33.60 26.28
C ALA A 295 -3.84 32.45 25.66
N ASP A 296 -3.45 32.01 24.46
CA ASP A 296 -4.11 30.88 23.77
C ASP A 296 -3.83 29.54 24.48
N ALA A 297 -2.60 29.36 24.98
CA ALA A 297 -2.25 28.20 25.81
C ALA A 297 -3.10 28.13 27.08
N MET A 298 -3.22 29.25 27.80
CA MET A 298 -4.04 29.34 29.01
C MET A 298 -5.51 29.10 28.74
N ALA A 299 -6.07 29.71 27.67
CA ALA A 299 -7.46 29.50 27.29
C ALA A 299 -7.75 28.03 26.96
N LEU A 300 -6.84 27.36 26.24
CA LEU A 300 -6.97 25.95 25.91
C LEU A 300 -6.84 25.05 27.15
N ALA A 301 -5.95 25.39 28.09
CA ALA A 301 -5.80 24.67 29.36
C ALA A 301 -7.04 24.79 30.25
N GLN A 302 -7.63 25.98 30.35
CA GLN A 302 -8.89 26.21 31.07
C GLN A 302 -10.06 25.42 30.45
N ALA A 303 -10.14 25.40 29.11
CA ALA A 303 -11.13 24.58 28.41
C ALA A 303 -10.93 23.08 28.69
N ALA A 304 -9.67 22.63 28.73
CA ALA A 304 -9.35 21.24 29.05
C ALA A 304 -9.72 20.84 30.47
N GLN A 305 -9.46 21.71 31.45
CA GLN A 305 -9.85 21.51 32.84
C GLN A 305 -11.37 21.46 33.02
N ALA A 306 -12.12 22.29 32.29
CA ALA A 306 -13.57 22.29 32.35
C ALA A 306 -14.19 21.07 31.65
N GLN A 307 -13.56 20.55 30.60
CA GLN A 307 -14.02 19.40 29.81
C GLN A 307 -12.84 18.49 29.41
N PRO A 308 -12.39 17.61 30.31
CA PRO A 308 -11.35 16.62 30.05
C PRO A 308 -11.79 15.62 28.96
N GLU A 309 -10.91 15.29 28.02
CA GLU A 309 -11.13 14.27 26.98
C GLU A 309 -10.66 12.88 27.46
N SER A 310 -9.84 12.81 28.50
CA SER A 310 -9.40 11.57 29.15
C SER A 310 -9.02 11.77 30.62
N ASP A 311 -8.88 10.67 31.36
CA ASP A 311 -8.39 10.68 32.75
C ASP A 311 -6.95 11.21 32.87
N GLU A 312 -6.17 11.19 31.78
CA GLU A 312 -4.81 11.75 31.74
C GLU A 312 -4.81 13.29 31.72
N GLU A 313 -5.98 13.92 31.49
CA GLU A 313 -6.16 15.38 31.48
C GLU A 313 -6.85 15.92 32.75
N LEU A 314 -7.23 15.03 33.69
CA LEU A 314 -7.74 15.37 35.03
C LEU A 314 -6.60 15.69 36.01
#